data_AF-A0A952CUU4-F1
#
_entry.id   AF-A0A952CUU4-F1
#
_cell.length_a   1.000
_cell.length_b   1.000
_cell.length_c   1.000
_cell.angle_alpha   90.00
_cell.angle_beta   90.00
_cell.angle_gamma   90.00
#
_symmetry.space_group_name_H-M   'P 1'
#
loop_
_entity.id
_entity.type
_entity.pdbx_description
1 polymer ?
#
loop_
_entity_poly.entity_id
_entity_poly.type
_entity_poly.pdbx_seq_one_letter_code
_entity_poly.pdbx_strand_id
1 'polypeptide(L)'
;MDARHDARRKVGAPPGAVVYTGPRRDYGARLQLVRYGEDAYEELTVSRAGDLPALLAVPGVRWLNVIGVHDTRLLEELGQVLGLHPLTVEDLASLGQRPKVEEYEAYLFMVMRILTRGGAPLGATAPRADAGNGGNATNGASTGSG
;
A
#
# COMPACT_ATOMS: atom_id res chain seq x y z
N MET A 1 -18.67 -22.96 5.07
CA MET A 1 -20.03 -22.45 5.33
C MET A 1 -20.02 -20.96 5.05
N ASP A 2 -20.92 -20.55 4.15
CA ASP A 2 -21.41 -19.20 3.81
C ASP A 2 -20.46 -18.09 3.31
N ALA A 3 -20.06 -18.21 2.04
CA ALA A 3 -19.59 -17.10 1.18
C ALA A 3 -20.74 -16.25 0.59
N ARG A 4 -21.96 -16.34 1.14
CA ARG A 4 -23.20 -15.82 0.52
C ARG A 4 -23.60 -14.40 0.96
N HIS A 5 -22.83 -13.72 1.83
CA HIS A 5 -23.30 -12.46 2.41
C HIS A 5 -22.80 -11.15 1.74
N ASP A 6 -21.69 -11.15 0.99
CA ASP A 6 -21.05 -9.87 0.60
C ASP A 6 -21.25 -9.44 -0.88
N ALA A 7 -21.69 -10.33 -1.76
CA ALA A 7 -21.94 -9.99 -3.18
C ALA A 7 -23.09 -8.98 -3.38
N ARG A 8 -23.95 -8.77 -2.38
CA ARG A 8 -25.09 -7.84 -2.45
C ARG A 8 -24.69 -6.37 -2.49
N ARG A 9 -23.50 -5.98 -2.00
CA ARG A 9 -23.09 -4.56 -1.94
C ARG A 9 -22.77 -3.94 -3.30
N LYS A 10 -22.48 -4.75 -4.32
CA LYS A 10 -22.12 -4.28 -5.67
C LYS A 10 -23.31 -4.27 -6.65
N VAL A 11 -24.44 -4.89 -6.30
CA VAL A 11 -25.59 -5.04 -7.21
C VAL A 11 -26.22 -3.68 -7.48
N GLY A 12 -26.13 -3.21 -8.73
CA GLY A 12 -26.72 -1.95 -9.20
C GLY A 12 -25.79 -0.74 -9.18
N ALA A 13 -24.52 -0.88 -8.79
CA ALA A 13 -23.55 0.19 -8.91
C ALA A 13 -23.18 0.41 -10.41
N PRO A 14 -23.00 1.67 -10.86
CA PRO A 14 -22.53 1.93 -12.21
C PRO A 14 -21.09 1.39 -12.39
N PRO A 15 -20.70 1.00 -13.62
CA PRO A 15 -19.32 0.65 -13.92
C PRO A 15 -18.35 1.77 -13.53
N GLY A 16 -17.24 1.42 -12.90
CA GLY A 16 -16.24 2.36 -12.37
C GLY A 16 -16.49 2.82 -10.94
N ALA A 17 -17.57 2.38 -10.28
CA ALA A 17 -17.80 2.67 -8.87
C ALA A 17 -16.89 1.83 -7.96
N VAL A 18 -16.07 2.48 -7.13
CA VAL A 18 -15.12 1.82 -6.23
C VAL A 18 -15.85 1.36 -4.96
N VAL A 19 -16.26 0.08 -4.95
CA VAL A 19 -16.95 -0.53 -3.80
C VAL A 19 -16.11 -1.65 -3.21
N TYR A 20 -15.72 -1.51 -1.94
CA TYR A 20 -15.03 -2.58 -1.23
C TYR A 20 -15.98 -3.74 -0.89
N THR A 21 -15.65 -4.95 -1.35
CA THR A 21 -16.50 -6.16 -1.20
C THR A 21 -15.97 -7.18 -0.19
N GLY A 22 -14.97 -6.83 0.62
CA GLY A 22 -14.42 -7.73 1.63
C GLY A 22 -14.85 -7.47 3.06
N PRO A 23 -14.27 -8.24 4.01
CA PRO A 23 -14.57 -8.08 5.43
C PRO A 23 -14.10 -6.72 5.94
N ARG A 24 -14.86 -6.14 6.87
CA ARG A 24 -14.48 -4.89 7.54
C ARG A 24 -13.07 -4.99 8.11
N ARG A 25 -12.31 -3.91 7.95
CA ARG A 25 -10.95 -3.74 8.48
C ARG A 25 -10.95 -2.54 9.42
N ASP A 26 -10.14 -2.62 10.46
CA ASP A 26 -10.01 -1.65 11.55
C ASP A 26 -8.61 -1.02 11.64
N TYR A 27 -7.74 -1.33 10.68
CA TYR A 27 -6.43 -0.71 10.51
C TYR A 27 -6.48 0.38 9.43
N GLY A 28 -5.72 1.45 9.61
CA GLY A 28 -5.58 2.51 8.60
C GLY A 28 -4.80 2.03 7.36
N ALA A 29 -5.08 2.63 6.21
CA ALA A 29 -4.32 2.37 5.00
C ALA A 29 -2.87 2.88 5.13
N ARG A 30 -1.94 2.19 4.48
CA ARG A 30 -0.51 2.50 4.51
C ARG A 30 0.10 2.36 3.13
N LEU A 31 0.94 3.32 2.77
CA LEU A 31 1.71 3.32 1.54
C LEU A 31 3.19 3.27 1.89
N GLN A 32 3.90 2.32 1.29
CA GLN A 32 5.35 2.20 1.39
C GLN A 32 5.93 2.15 -0.01
N LEU A 33 6.87 3.03 -0.30
CA LEU A 33 7.61 3.06 -1.56
C LEU A 33 9.00 2.51 -1.31
N VAL A 34 9.36 1.45 -2.03
CA VAL A 34 10.75 1.00 -2.13
C VAL A 34 11.28 1.49 -3.47
N ARG A 35 12.41 2.19 -3.48
CA ARG A 35 13.14 2.52 -4.70
C ARG A 35 14.48 1.82 -4.68
N TYR A 36 14.85 1.26 -5.83
CA TYR A 36 16.13 0.56 -5.96
C TYR A 36 16.67 0.62 -7.38
N GLY A 37 17.98 0.52 -7.47
CA GLY A 37 18.77 0.47 -8.69
C GLY A 37 20.12 -0.20 -8.40
N GLU A 38 21.08 -0.03 -9.30
CA GLU A 38 22.42 -0.63 -9.18
C GLU A 38 23.17 -0.11 -7.95
N ASP A 39 23.10 1.20 -7.69
CA ASP A 39 23.93 1.87 -6.68
C ASP A 39 23.16 2.30 -5.43
N ALA A 40 21.83 2.20 -5.44
CA ALA A 40 20.99 2.78 -4.40
C ALA A 40 19.78 1.90 -4.08
N TYR A 41 19.42 1.90 -2.80
CA TYR A 41 18.20 1.32 -2.26
C TYR A 41 17.67 2.22 -1.15
N GLU A 42 16.36 2.46 -1.16
CA GLU A 42 15.69 3.27 -0.14
C GLU A 42 14.25 2.82 0.07
N GLU A 43 13.78 2.95 1.31
CA GLU A 43 12.39 2.73 1.69
C GLU A 43 11.81 4.02 2.26
N LEU A 44 10.64 4.42 1.75
CA LEU A 44 9.95 5.63 2.16
C LEU A 44 8.52 5.29 2.58
N THR A 45 8.11 5.83 3.72
CA THR A 45 6.69 5.86 4.06
C THR A 45 6.04 7.03 3.33
N VAL A 46 4.99 6.76 2.56
CA VAL A 46 4.27 7.79 1.80
C VAL A 46 3.03 8.20 2.59
N SER A 47 2.96 9.48 2.96
CA SER A 47 1.87 9.98 3.80
C SER A 47 0.61 10.31 3.03
N ARG A 48 0.74 10.80 1.78
CA ARG A 48 -0.38 11.18 0.92
C ARG A 48 -0.17 10.71 -0.51
N ALA A 49 -1.24 10.27 -1.17
CA ALA A 49 -1.18 9.89 -2.58
C ALA A 49 -0.66 11.04 -3.48
N GLY A 50 -1.02 12.28 -3.15
CA GLY A 50 -0.57 13.47 -3.88
C GLY A 50 0.95 13.74 -3.84
N ASP A 51 1.71 13.09 -2.95
CA ASP A 51 3.17 13.21 -2.91
C ASP A 51 3.85 12.24 -3.90
N LEU A 52 3.12 11.24 -4.44
CA LEU A 52 3.66 10.22 -5.35
C LEU A 52 4.24 10.78 -6.64
N PRO A 53 3.66 11.80 -7.34
CA PRO A 53 4.25 12.30 -8.58
C PRO A 53 5.71 12.72 -8.42
N ALA A 54 6.03 13.43 -7.33
CA ALA A 54 7.39 13.84 -7.04
C ALA A 54 8.29 12.63 -6.68
N LEU A 55 7.77 11.69 -5.88
CA LEU A 55 8.51 10.50 -5.47
C LEU A 55 8.76 9.52 -6.63
N LEU A 56 7.88 9.50 -7.62
CA LEU A 56 7.97 8.66 -8.82
C LEU A 56 8.76 9.32 -9.94
N ALA A 57 9.01 10.63 -9.90
CA ALA A 57 9.87 11.32 -10.87
C ALA A 57 11.35 10.91 -10.76
N VAL A 58 11.76 10.36 -9.61
CA VAL A 58 13.12 9.85 -9.39
C VAL A 58 13.35 8.60 -10.25
N PRO A 59 14.45 8.53 -11.05
CA PRO A 59 14.79 7.37 -11.87
C PRO A 59 14.98 6.09 -11.06
N GLY A 60 14.88 4.94 -11.74
CA GLY A 60 15.07 3.62 -11.16
C GLY A 60 13.77 2.82 -10.99
N VAL A 61 13.89 1.64 -10.37
CA VAL A 61 12.73 0.78 -10.10
C VAL A 61 12.04 1.26 -8.84
N ARG A 62 10.71 1.38 -8.92
CA ARG A 62 9.84 1.86 -7.86
C ARG A 62 8.80 0.78 -7.56
N TRP A 63 8.76 0.30 -6.33
CA TRP A 63 7.74 -0.61 -5.82
C TRP A 63 6.87 0.12 -4.80
N LEU A 64 5.65 0.45 -5.20
CA LEU A 64 4.66 1.01 -4.29
C LEU A 64 3.81 -0.12 -3.68
N ASN A 65 3.98 -0.36 -2.39
CA ASN A 65 3.17 -1.28 -1.61
C ASN A 65 2.01 -0.52 -0.95
N VAL A 66 0.77 -0.90 -1.26
CA VAL A 66 -0.44 -0.30 -0.72
C VAL A 66 -1.18 -1.33 0.13
N ILE A 67 -1.25 -1.08 1.44
CA ILE A 67 -2.00 -1.90 2.39
C ILE A 67 -3.25 -1.14 2.78
N GLY A 68 -4.39 -1.85 2.86
CA GLY A 68 -5.66 -1.23 3.27
C GLY A 68 -6.51 -0.74 2.11
N VAL A 69 -6.62 -1.54 1.04
CA VAL A 69 -7.52 -1.34 -0.12
C VAL A 69 -9.02 -1.26 0.24
N HIS A 70 -9.38 -1.32 1.52
CA HIS A 70 -10.73 -1.05 2.01
C HIS A 70 -11.02 0.46 2.09
N ASP A 71 -9.98 1.30 2.10
CA ASP A 71 -10.12 2.75 1.94
C ASP A 71 -10.32 3.08 0.46
N THR A 72 -11.58 3.19 0.06
CA THR A 72 -11.95 3.44 -1.34
C THR A 72 -11.57 4.85 -1.80
N ARG A 73 -11.51 5.83 -0.90
CA ARG A 73 -11.08 7.21 -1.24
C ARG A 73 -9.61 7.22 -1.60
N LEU A 74 -8.78 6.53 -0.81
CA LEU A 74 -7.37 6.38 -1.15
C LEU A 74 -7.18 5.69 -2.51
N LEU A 75 -7.96 4.64 -2.80
CA LEU A 75 -7.89 3.97 -4.10
C LEU A 75 -8.26 4.88 -5.27
N GLU A 76 -9.29 5.71 -5.11
CA GLU A 76 -9.67 6.72 -6.12
C GLU A 76 -8.55 7.74 -6.34
N GLU A 77 -7.96 8.26 -5.27
CA GLU A 77 -6.82 9.19 -5.34
C GLU A 77 -5.60 8.55 -6.03
N LEU A 78 -5.26 7.32 -5.65
CA LEU A 78 -4.19 6.55 -6.30
C LEU A 78 -4.48 6.30 -7.77
N GLY A 79 -5.72 5.96 -8.11
CA GLY A 79 -6.15 5.76 -9.49
C GLY A 79 -5.92 7.00 -10.34
N GLN A 80 -6.29 8.18 -9.83
CA GLN A 80 -6.06 9.45 -10.52
C GLN A 80 -4.56 9.77 -10.66
N VAL A 81 -3.80 9.65 -9.58
CA VAL A 81 -2.36 9.99 -9.55
C VAL A 81 -1.52 9.07 -10.45
N LEU A 82 -1.88 7.79 -10.52
CA LEU A 82 -1.17 6.78 -11.30
C LEU A 82 -1.73 6.61 -12.72
N GLY A 83 -2.84 7.29 -13.06
CA GLY A 83 -3.48 7.16 -14.38
C GLY A 83 -4.13 5.79 -14.62
N LEU A 84 -4.67 5.16 -13.57
CA LEU A 84 -5.34 3.86 -13.70
C LEU A 84 -6.75 4.04 -14.27
N HIS A 85 -7.15 3.11 -15.14
CA HIS A 85 -8.51 3.07 -15.67
C HIS A 85 -9.52 2.86 -14.52
N PRO A 86 -10.71 3.52 -14.52
CA PRO A 86 -11.69 3.38 -13.44
C PRO A 86 -12.09 1.94 -13.13
N LEU A 87 -12.18 1.08 -14.16
CA LEU A 87 -12.46 -0.36 -13.98
C LEU A 87 -11.33 -1.09 -13.24
N THR A 88 -10.07 -0.70 -13.45
CA THR A 88 -8.95 -1.25 -12.69
C THR A 88 -9.05 -0.86 -11.22
N VAL A 89 -9.43 0.38 -10.90
CA VAL A 89 -9.61 0.84 -9.51
C VAL A 89 -10.79 0.13 -8.84
N GLU A 90 -11.89 -0.05 -9.56
CA GLU A 90 -13.03 -0.87 -9.11
C GLU A 90 -12.60 -2.30 -8.78
N ASP A 91 -11.77 -2.90 -9.63
CA ASP A 91 -11.28 -4.26 -9.45
C ASP A 91 -10.32 -4.38 -8.25
N LEU A 92 -9.51 -3.36 -7.97
CA LEU A 92 -8.65 -3.30 -6.78
C LEU A 92 -9.45 -3.36 -5.46
N ALA A 93 -10.64 -2.78 -5.42
CA ALA A 93 -11.54 -2.83 -4.26
C ALA A 93 -12.37 -4.13 -4.19
N SER A 94 -12.44 -4.87 -5.29
CA SER A 94 -13.29 -6.06 -5.43
C SER A 94 -12.56 -7.33 -4.96
N LEU A 95 -12.85 -7.78 -3.75
CA LEU A 95 -12.36 -9.07 -3.26
C LEU A 95 -13.19 -10.23 -3.82
N GLY A 96 -12.51 -11.33 -4.19
CA GLY A 96 -13.14 -12.55 -4.71
C GLY A 96 -13.10 -12.70 -6.23
N GLN A 97 -12.47 -11.76 -6.94
CA GLN A 97 -12.19 -11.92 -8.36
C GLN A 97 -11.31 -13.15 -8.63
N ARG A 98 -11.54 -13.79 -9.79
CA ARG A 98 -10.64 -14.85 -10.27
C ARG A 98 -9.31 -14.22 -10.67
N PRO A 99 -8.18 -14.93 -10.48
CA PRO A 99 -6.90 -14.47 -10.99
C PRO A 99 -7.01 -14.17 -12.49
N LYS A 100 -6.47 -13.02 -12.89
CA LYS A 100 -6.54 -12.53 -14.27
C LYS A 100 -5.35 -11.63 -14.57
N VAL A 101 -5.10 -11.46 -15.87
CA VAL A 101 -4.14 -10.51 -16.42
C VAL A 101 -4.86 -9.71 -17.49
N GLU A 102 -4.72 -8.40 -17.46
CA GLU A 102 -5.28 -7.48 -18.44
C GLU A 102 -4.18 -6.52 -18.89
N GLU A 103 -4.05 -6.36 -20.20
CA GLU A 103 -3.08 -5.44 -20.81
C GLU A 103 -3.79 -4.15 -21.19
N TYR A 104 -3.29 -3.04 -20.65
CA TYR A 104 -3.67 -1.69 -21.01
C TYR A 104 -2.50 -1.04 -21.74
N GLU A 105 -2.75 -0.01 -22.53
CA GLU A 105 -1.71 0.69 -23.30
C GLU A 105 -0.53 1.17 -22.43
N ALA A 106 -0.81 1.60 -21.19
CA ALA A 106 0.18 2.16 -20.29
C ALA A 106 0.67 1.20 -19.19
N TYR A 107 -0.04 0.09 -18.92
CA TYR A 107 0.28 -0.79 -17.79
C TYR A 107 -0.30 -2.21 -17.94
N LEU A 108 0.31 -3.15 -17.21
CA LEU A 108 -0.22 -4.49 -17.02
C LEU A 108 -0.95 -4.56 -15.68
N PHE A 109 -2.22 -4.98 -15.69
CA PHE A 109 -2.98 -5.25 -14.47
C PHE A 109 -3.05 -6.75 -14.20
N MET A 110 -2.78 -7.14 -12.96
CA MET A 110 -2.79 -8.53 -12.55
C MET A 110 -3.48 -8.69 -11.20
N VAL A 111 -4.39 -9.66 -11.12
CA VAL A 111 -5.02 -10.09 -9.87
C VAL A 111 -4.53 -11.48 -9.53
N MET A 112 -4.03 -11.65 -8.30
CA MET A 112 -3.54 -12.93 -7.80
C MET A 112 -4.01 -13.21 -6.37
N ARG A 113 -3.94 -14.47 -5.96
CA ARG A 113 -4.14 -14.89 -4.57
C ARG A 113 -2.83 -15.38 -4.00
N ILE A 114 -2.40 -14.80 -2.89
CA ILE A 114 -1.26 -15.29 -2.13
C ILE A 114 -1.72 -16.48 -1.29
N LEU A 115 -1.07 -17.63 -1.46
CA LEU A 115 -1.28 -18.79 -0.61
C LEU A 115 -0.40 -18.65 0.63
N THR A 116 -1.02 -18.67 1.81
CA THR A 116 -0.29 -18.69 3.08
C THR A 116 -0.39 -20.07 3.70
N ARG A 117 0.75 -20.64 4.12
CA ARG A 117 0.76 -21.88 4.89
C ARG A 117 0.40 -21.55 6.34
N GLY A 118 -0.88 -21.64 6.71
CA GLY A 118 -1.37 -21.64 8.10
C GLY A 118 -0.93 -20.50 9.03
N GLY A 119 -0.22 -19.50 8.52
CA GLY A 119 0.36 -18.39 9.25
C GLY A 119 -0.22 -17.05 8.78
N ALA A 120 0.03 -16.02 9.57
CA ALA A 120 -0.50 -14.67 9.35
C ALA A 120 -0.20 -14.16 7.93
N PRO A 121 -1.14 -13.41 7.31
CA PRO A 121 -0.94 -12.89 5.97
C PRO A 121 0.30 -11.99 5.89
N LEU A 122 1.05 -12.07 4.78
CA LEU A 122 2.12 -11.13 4.47
C LEU A 122 1.51 -9.71 4.49
N GLY A 123 1.97 -8.88 5.42
CA GLY A 123 1.42 -7.55 5.72
C GLY A 123 0.93 -7.36 7.16
N ALA A 124 0.83 -8.45 7.94
CA ALA A 124 0.56 -8.40 9.38
C ALA A 124 1.80 -8.10 10.24
N THR A 125 2.86 -7.53 9.66
CA THR A 125 4.00 -7.04 10.43
C THR A 125 3.53 -5.89 11.31
N ALA A 126 3.53 -6.15 12.62
CA ALA A 126 3.35 -5.12 13.65
C ALA A 126 4.26 -3.93 13.36
N PRO A 127 3.84 -2.68 13.72
CA PRO A 127 4.69 -1.51 13.56
C PRO A 127 6.05 -1.81 14.18
N ARG A 128 7.10 -1.74 13.35
CA ARG A 128 8.48 -1.87 13.79
C ARG A 128 8.74 -0.69 14.73
N ALA A 129 8.79 -0.97 16.03
CA ALA A 129 9.24 0.00 17.01
C ALA A 129 10.63 0.48 16.58
N ASP A 130 10.72 1.77 16.32
CA ASP A 130 11.95 2.53 16.19
C ASP A 130 12.72 2.42 17.51
N ALA A 131 13.65 1.48 17.56
CA ALA A 131 14.68 1.48 18.58
C ALA A 131 15.53 2.74 18.38
N GLY A 132 15.18 3.80 19.11
CA GLY A 132 15.92 5.05 19.16
C GLY A 132 17.37 4.78 19.52
N ASN A 133 18.27 5.27 18.66
CA ASN A 133 19.70 5.33 18.90
C ASN A 133 19.97 6.24 20.11
N GLY A 134 20.16 5.64 21.28
CA GLY A 134 20.62 6.30 22.50
C GLY A 134 22.11 6.62 22.40
N GLY A 135 22.46 7.65 21.64
CA GLY A 135 23.76 8.30 21.71
C GLY A 135 23.75 9.38 22.78
N ASN A 136 24.38 9.13 23.93
CA ASN A 136 24.95 10.22 24.73
C ASN A 136 26.26 9.76 25.36
N ALA A 137 27.36 10.04 24.65
CA ALA A 137 28.69 10.08 25.24
C ALA A 137 28.78 11.36 26.09
N THR A 138 28.67 11.22 27.40
CA THR A 138 28.97 12.31 28.33
C THR A 138 30.47 12.60 28.29
N ASN A 139 30.84 13.67 27.60
CA ASN A 139 32.15 14.30 27.68
C ASN A 139 32.03 15.46 28.68
N GLY A 140 32.90 15.49 29.69
CA GLY A 140 32.88 16.53 30.73
C GLY A 140 34.12 16.44 31.61
N ALA A 141 35.26 16.86 31.08
CA ALA A 141 36.47 17.14 31.84
C ALA A 141 36.54 18.64 32.20
N SER A 142 37.05 18.91 33.41
CA SER A 142 37.47 20.22 33.98
C SER A 142 36.30 21.16 34.34
N THR A 143 36.25 21.87 35.48
CA THR A 143 37.27 22.55 36.29
C THR A 143 36.70 22.77 37.70
N GLY A 144 37.56 22.85 38.74
CA GLY A 144 37.13 23.15 40.11
C GLY A 144 38.31 23.45 41.02
N SER A 145 38.80 24.69 40.93
CA SER A 145 39.69 25.31 41.91
C SER A 145 38.94 25.54 43.23
N GLY A 146 39.61 25.31 44.36
CA GLY A 146 39.12 25.64 45.71
C GLY A 146 39.86 24.86 46.78
#